data_AF-A0A257JGS2-F1
#
_entry.id   AF-A0A257JGS2-F1
#
_cell.length_a   1.000
_cell.length_b   1.000
_cell.length_c   1.000
_cell.angle_alpha   90.00
_cell.angle_beta   90.00
_cell.angle_gamma   90.00
#
_symmetry.space_group_name_H-M   'P 1'
#
loop_
_entity.id
_entity.type
_entity.pdbx_description
1 polymer ?
#
loop_
_entity_poly.entity_id
_entity_poly.type
_entity_poly.pdbx_seq_one_letter_code
_entity_poly.pdbx_strand_id
1 'polypeptide(L)'
;EHDFVLLLSDHEPTAWTRRCSRHCDELLLVADADQPPEVHAIEAQCLLKRPAATDAAEVLVLLHPADRPSPQGTAAWLARREVSDHVHVRPALPRDMARLARLLSRTAVGLVLAGGGARGLAHLGVYRALQEQGIEVDVVGGTSIGSVMAALVACDQPVAHVTQVAREAFSTNPTGDFNLMPLMSLIRGRRLRKTVDKALHQLFGFEVQVEDLWKNYYCVATNYTKACEQVITTGSLRHSMLASIAIPGALPPVIHQGDLLCDGGTFNNFPVDVM
;
A
#
# COMPACT_ATOMS: atom_id res chain seq x y z
N GLU A 1 7.57 -32.25 14.92
CA GLU A 1 6.42 -31.54 14.36
C GLU A 1 6.94 -30.53 13.35
N HIS A 2 6.23 -30.28 12.25
CA HIS A 2 6.61 -29.26 11.28
C HIS A 2 5.74 -28.02 11.54
N ASP A 3 6.35 -26.83 11.60
CA ASP A 3 5.61 -25.57 11.81
C ASP A 3 4.79 -25.18 10.57
N PHE A 4 5.22 -25.61 9.39
CA PHE A 4 4.55 -25.34 8.10
C PHE A 4 4.59 -26.58 7.19
N VAL A 5 3.55 -26.75 6.37
CA VAL A 5 3.49 -27.75 5.30
C VAL A 5 3.25 -27.03 3.98
N LEU A 6 4.22 -27.10 3.06
CA LEU A 6 4.10 -26.51 1.73
C LEU A 6 3.58 -27.54 0.73
N LEU A 7 2.42 -27.24 0.13
CA LEU A 7 1.82 -28.05 -0.93
C LEU A 7 2.07 -27.39 -2.28
N LEU A 8 2.96 -27.94 -3.08
CA LEU A 8 3.21 -27.47 -4.43
C LEU A 8 2.17 -28.07 -5.38
N SER A 9 1.31 -27.26 -5.98
CA SER A 9 0.37 -27.70 -7.01
C SER A 9 1.06 -27.97 -8.35
N ASP A 10 0.40 -28.73 -9.21
CA ASP A 10 0.82 -28.86 -10.61
C ASP A 10 0.47 -27.59 -11.40
N HIS A 11 1.03 -27.46 -12.61
CA HIS A 11 0.69 -26.38 -13.56
C HIS A 11 -0.66 -26.59 -14.27
N GLU A 12 -1.38 -27.67 -13.94
CA GLU A 12 -2.68 -28.03 -14.50
C GLU A 12 -3.70 -28.33 -13.38
N PRO A 13 -5.03 -28.29 -13.68
CA PRO A 13 -6.09 -28.56 -12.70
C PRO A 13 -6.27 -30.06 -12.39
N THR A 14 -5.18 -30.70 -11.94
CA THR A 14 -5.12 -32.13 -11.60
C THR A 14 -5.87 -32.44 -10.30
N ALA A 15 -6.03 -33.74 -10.01
CA ALA A 15 -6.54 -34.17 -8.71
C ALA A 15 -5.66 -33.72 -7.54
N TRP A 16 -4.34 -33.61 -7.75
CA TRP A 16 -3.40 -33.12 -6.75
C TRP A 16 -3.56 -31.62 -6.52
N THR A 17 -3.62 -30.80 -7.59
CA THR A 17 -3.89 -29.35 -7.48
C THR A 17 -5.19 -29.06 -6.73
N ARG A 18 -6.27 -29.82 -7.01
CA ARG A 18 -7.55 -29.72 -6.28
C ARG A 18 -7.43 -30.15 -4.82
N ARG A 19 -6.52 -31.07 -4.50
CA ARG A 19 -6.25 -31.49 -3.12
C ARG A 19 -5.48 -30.39 -2.38
N CYS A 20 -4.45 -29.82 -2.99
CA CYS A 20 -3.70 -28.70 -2.43
C CYS A 20 -4.63 -27.55 -2.08
N SER A 21 -5.47 -27.12 -3.03
CA SER A 21 -6.38 -25.98 -2.81
C SER A 21 -7.45 -26.22 -1.74
N ARG A 22 -7.84 -27.48 -1.49
CA ARG A 22 -8.86 -27.82 -0.48
C ARG A 22 -8.30 -27.99 0.94
N HIS A 23 -7.02 -28.30 1.06
CA HIS A 23 -6.39 -28.65 2.34
C HIS A 23 -5.35 -27.61 2.79
N CYS A 24 -5.35 -26.41 2.21
CA CYS A 24 -4.53 -25.30 2.64
C CYS A 24 -5.35 -24.29 3.46
N ASP A 25 -4.72 -23.68 4.46
CA ASP A 25 -5.25 -22.52 5.19
C ASP A 25 -4.91 -21.19 4.48
N GLU A 26 -3.87 -21.21 3.66
CA GLU A 26 -3.41 -20.07 2.85
C GLU A 26 -2.99 -20.56 1.46
N LEU A 27 -3.43 -19.87 0.42
CA LEU A 27 -3.17 -20.19 -0.97
C LEU A 27 -2.42 -19.05 -1.65
N LEU A 28 -1.26 -19.37 -2.22
CA LEU A 28 -0.45 -18.41 -2.97
C LEU A 28 -0.72 -18.55 -4.46
N LEU A 29 -1.34 -17.54 -5.05
CA LEU A 29 -1.53 -17.43 -6.49
C LEU A 29 -0.29 -16.74 -7.07
N VAL A 30 0.61 -17.51 -7.67
CA VAL A 30 1.86 -16.97 -8.20
C VAL A 30 1.71 -16.65 -9.68
N ALA A 31 1.99 -15.42 -10.07
CA ALA A 31 1.93 -14.97 -11.46
C ALA A 31 3.12 -14.08 -11.82
N ASP A 32 3.55 -14.16 -13.08
CA ASP A 32 4.47 -13.21 -13.67
C ASP A 32 3.74 -11.91 -13.99
N ALA A 33 4.16 -10.79 -13.39
CA ALA A 33 3.47 -9.52 -13.50
C ALA A 33 3.48 -8.93 -14.93
N ASP A 34 4.39 -9.39 -15.80
CA ASP A 34 4.50 -8.94 -17.19
C ASP A 34 3.58 -9.72 -18.15
N GLN A 35 2.95 -10.78 -17.67
CA GLN A 35 1.97 -11.53 -18.44
C GLN A 35 0.58 -10.87 -18.36
N PRO A 36 -0.32 -11.17 -19.31
CA PRO A 36 -1.70 -10.73 -19.22
C PRO A 36 -2.35 -11.19 -17.90
N PRO A 37 -3.15 -10.34 -17.23
CA PRO A 37 -3.81 -10.66 -15.94
C PRO A 37 -5.03 -11.58 -16.12
N GLU A 38 -4.91 -12.59 -16.97
CA GLU A 38 -5.96 -13.55 -17.27
C GLU A 38 -6.16 -14.52 -16.10
N VAL A 39 -7.39 -15.01 -15.94
CA VAL A 39 -7.69 -16.04 -14.93
C VAL A 39 -7.19 -17.37 -15.45
N HIS A 40 -6.24 -17.98 -14.75
CA HIS A 40 -5.67 -19.26 -15.18
C HIS A 40 -6.68 -20.40 -15.05
N ALA A 41 -6.51 -21.47 -15.84
CA ALA A 41 -7.39 -22.64 -15.81
C ALA A 41 -7.47 -23.29 -14.41
N ILE A 42 -6.37 -23.24 -13.64
CA ILE A 42 -6.34 -23.69 -12.24
C ILE A 42 -7.31 -22.85 -11.39
N GLU A 43 -7.23 -21.52 -11.47
CA GLU A 43 -8.09 -20.62 -10.71
C GLU A 43 -9.57 -20.88 -11.04
N ALA A 44 -9.89 -20.96 -12.34
CA ALA A 44 -11.24 -21.18 -12.80
C ALA A 44 -11.84 -22.53 -12.40
N GLN A 45 -11.01 -23.58 -12.35
CA GLN A 45 -11.49 -24.95 -12.12
C GLN A 45 -11.33 -25.43 -10.68
N CYS A 46 -10.40 -24.87 -9.92
CA CYS A 46 -10.04 -25.32 -8.58
C CYS A 46 -10.44 -24.32 -7.49
N LEU A 47 -10.61 -23.02 -7.81
CA LEU A 47 -10.93 -21.96 -6.84
C LEU A 47 -12.36 -21.46 -7.01
N LEU A 48 -12.75 -21.02 -8.21
CA LEU A 48 -14.11 -20.51 -8.48
C LEU A 48 -15.24 -21.54 -8.28
N LYS A 49 -14.90 -22.83 -8.25
CA LYS A 49 -15.84 -23.94 -7.99
C LYS A 49 -15.75 -24.49 -6.57
N ARG A 50 -15.05 -23.81 -5.65
CA ARG A 50 -14.98 -24.24 -4.25
C ARG A 50 -16.36 -24.12 -3.60
N PRO A 51 -16.79 -25.15 -2.84
CA PRO A 51 -17.85 -24.95 -1.86
C PRO A 51 -17.42 -23.83 -0.91
N ALA A 52 -18.34 -22.95 -0.51
CA ALA A 52 -18.11 -21.82 0.39
C ALA A 52 -17.64 -22.20 1.82
N ALA A 53 -17.18 -23.43 2.03
CA ALA A 53 -16.81 -24.00 3.33
C ALA A 53 -15.32 -23.95 3.64
N THR A 54 -14.51 -23.32 2.78
CA THR A 54 -13.06 -23.20 3.00
C THR A 54 -12.65 -21.73 2.93
N ASP A 55 -12.38 -21.13 4.09
CA ASP A 55 -11.98 -19.74 4.29
C ASP A 55 -10.47 -19.51 4.08
N ALA A 56 -9.84 -20.29 3.19
CA ALA A 56 -8.39 -20.17 2.97
C ALA A 56 -8.06 -18.79 2.41
N ALA A 57 -7.15 -18.05 3.05
CA ALA A 57 -6.74 -16.74 2.57
C ALA A 57 -6.03 -16.89 1.21
N GLU A 58 -6.51 -16.18 0.19
CA GLU A 58 -5.90 -16.20 -1.14
C GLU A 58 -5.01 -14.97 -1.29
N VAL A 59 -3.71 -15.18 -1.47
CA VAL A 59 -2.72 -14.11 -1.62
C VAL A 59 -2.13 -14.17 -3.03
N LEU A 60 -2.24 -13.06 -3.77
CA LEU A 60 -1.64 -12.94 -5.09
C LEU A 60 -0.17 -12.54 -4.98
N VAL A 61 0.74 -13.41 -5.42
CA VAL A 61 2.18 -13.12 -5.49
C VAL A 61 2.55 -12.77 -6.92
N LEU A 62 2.87 -11.50 -7.16
CA LEU A 62 3.27 -10.97 -8.46
C LEU A 62 4.79 -10.91 -8.56
N LEU A 63 5.35 -11.70 -9.47
CA LEU A 63 6.78 -11.80 -9.72
C LEU A 63 7.23 -10.72 -10.70
N HIS A 64 8.34 -10.07 -10.38
CA HIS A 64 8.95 -9.01 -11.19
C HIS A 64 10.42 -9.31 -11.50
N PRO A 65 10.97 -8.81 -12.62
CA PRO A 65 12.40 -8.84 -12.86
C PRO A 65 13.15 -7.95 -11.86
N ALA A 66 14.41 -8.28 -11.58
CA ALA A 66 15.20 -7.66 -10.52
C ALA A 66 15.40 -6.14 -10.69
N ASP A 67 15.41 -5.67 -11.94
CA ASP A 67 15.65 -4.30 -12.36
C ASP A 67 14.35 -3.48 -12.50
N ARG A 68 13.18 -4.08 -12.26
CA ARG A 68 11.90 -3.35 -12.24
C ARG A 68 12.00 -2.18 -11.25
N PRO A 69 11.81 -0.93 -11.70
CA PRO A 69 11.86 0.22 -10.79
C PRO A 69 10.63 0.28 -9.87
N SER A 70 9.45 -0.06 -10.40
CA SER A 70 8.18 -0.06 -9.66
C SER A 70 7.17 -1.00 -10.35
N PRO A 71 6.33 -1.72 -9.59
CA PRO A 71 5.16 -2.41 -10.12
C PRO A 71 4.21 -1.44 -10.81
N GLN A 72 3.45 -1.95 -11.77
CA GLN A 72 2.43 -1.22 -12.53
C GLN A 72 1.31 -2.16 -12.96
N GLY A 73 0.09 -1.65 -13.04
CA GLY A 73 -1.05 -2.40 -13.59
C GLY A 73 -1.64 -3.44 -12.63
N THR A 74 -1.30 -3.37 -11.34
CA THR A 74 -1.77 -4.32 -10.32
C THR A 74 -3.29 -4.32 -10.17
N ALA A 75 -3.94 -3.17 -10.38
CA ALA A 75 -5.39 -3.04 -10.40
C ALA A 75 -6.07 -4.03 -11.36
N ALA A 76 -5.46 -4.32 -12.52
CA ALA A 76 -6.03 -5.23 -13.51
C ALA A 76 -5.95 -6.71 -13.08
N TRP A 77 -4.98 -7.05 -12.24
CA TRP A 77 -4.85 -8.35 -11.60
C TRP A 77 -5.87 -8.54 -10.49
N LEU A 78 -6.05 -7.51 -9.65
CA LEU A 78 -6.98 -7.50 -8.51
C LEU A 78 -8.45 -7.46 -8.95
N ALA A 79 -8.79 -6.71 -10.01
CA ALA A 79 -10.17 -6.56 -10.46
C ALA A 79 -10.87 -7.88 -10.89
N ARG A 80 -10.09 -8.95 -11.12
CA ARG A 80 -10.59 -10.26 -11.57
C ARG A 80 -10.58 -11.32 -10.47
N ARG A 81 -10.14 -10.99 -9.26
CA ARG A 81 -9.90 -11.95 -8.18
C ARG A 81 -10.36 -11.38 -6.85
N GLU A 82 -11.02 -12.21 -6.05
CA GLU A 82 -11.37 -11.89 -4.67
C GLU A 82 -10.24 -12.35 -3.73
N VAL A 83 -9.04 -11.80 -3.94
CA VAL A 83 -7.89 -12.10 -3.08
C VAL A 83 -7.95 -11.31 -1.77
N SER A 84 -7.44 -11.91 -0.71
CA SER A 84 -7.32 -11.27 0.60
C SER A 84 -6.19 -10.23 0.63
N ASP A 85 -5.12 -10.47 -0.13
CA ASP A 85 -3.99 -9.55 -0.24
C ASP A 85 -3.17 -9.81 -1.52
N HIS A 86 -2.20 -8.95 -1.81
CA HIS A 86 -1.22 -9.14 -2.86
C HIS A 86 0.19 -8.77 -2.42
N VAL A 87 1.21 -9.41 -3.00
CA VAL A 87 2.62 -9.18 -2.66
C VAL A 87 3.43 -9.11 -3.95
N HIS A 88 4.19 -8.04 -4.11
CA HIS A 88 5.19 -7.95 -5.17
C HIS A 88 6.53 -8.51 -4.72
N VAL A 89 7.14 -9.34 -5.56
CA VAL A 89 8.41 -10.01 -5.26
C VAL A 89 9.33 -9.94 -6.47
N ARG A 90 10.59 -9.56 -6.27
CA ARG A 90 11.67 -9.77 -7.24
C ARG A 90 12.46 -11.02 -6.81
N PRO A 91 12.23 -12.20 -7.43
CA PRO A 91 12.78 -13.46 -6.92
C PRO A 91 14.32 -13.52 -6.88
N ALA A 92 14.96 -12.76 -7.77
CA ALA A 92 16.42 -12.66 -7.80
C ALA A 92 17.01 -11.86 -6.63
N LEU A 93 16.19 -11.13 -5.85
CA LEU A 93 16.62 -10.38 -4.69
C LEU A 93 16.32 -11.17 -3.40
N PRO A 94 17.34 -11.62 -2.65
CA PRO A 94 17.13 -12.38 -1.41
C PRO A 94 16.27 -11.65 -0.37
N ARG A 95 16.33 -10.31 -0.32
CA ARG A 95 15.53 -9.50 0.60
C ARG A 95 14.02 -9.60 0.35
N ASP A 96 13.62 -9.68 -0.91
CA ASP A 96 12.20 -9.77 -1.32
C ASP A 96 11.67 -11.17 -0.99
N MET A 97 12.47 -12.21 -1.25
CA MET A 97 12.13 -13.58 -0.84
C MET A 97 12.07 -13.73 0.68
N ALA A 98 12.98 -13.07 1.42
CA ALA A 98 12.94 -13.05 2.87
C ALA A 98 11.70 -12.30 3.41
N ARG A 99 11.27 -11.21 2.76
CA ARG A 99 10.02 -10.53 3.06
C ARG A 99 8.82 -11.45 2.84
N LEU A 100 8.75 -12.13 1.70
CA LEU A 100 7.69 -13.11 1.45
C LEU A 100 7.67 -14.19 2.54
N ALA A 101 8.84 -14.75 2.90
CA ALA A 101 8.92 -15.74 3.97
C ALA A 101 8.41 -15.20 5.33
N ARG A 102 8.74 -13.95 5.69
CA ARG A 102 8.24 -13.32 6.92
C ARG A 102 6.72 -13.08 6.91
N LEU A 103 6.16 -12.69 5.76
CA LEU A 103 4.71 -12.54 5.59
C LEU A 103 4.00 -13.88 5.82
N LEU A 104 4.45 -14.93 5.14
CA LEU A 104 3.86 -16.27 5.23
C LEU A 104 4.03 -16.91 6.61
N SER A 105 5.16 -16.69 7.27
CA SER A 105 5.43 -17.20 8.62
C SER A 105 4.87 -16.34 9.74
N ARG A 106 4.16 -15.25 9.42
CA ARG A 106 3.55 -14.31 10.39
C ARG A 106 4.58 -13.66 11.32
N THR A 107 5.80 -13.46 10.83
CA THR A 107 6.88 -12.73 11.51
C THR A 107 7.23 -11.41 10.82
N ALA A 108 6.34 -10.92 9.96
CA ALA A 108 6.52 -9.67 9.25
C ALA A 108 6.50 -8.46 10.20
N VAL A 109 7.30 -7.44 9.88
CA VAL A 109 7.35 -6.20 10.66
C VAL A 109 6.51 -5.12 9.97
N GLY A 110 5.43 -4.73 10.64
CA GLY A 110 4.61 -3.57 10.25
C GLY A 110 5.16 -2.26 10.84
N LEU A 111 5.21 -1.19 10.04
CA LEU A 111 5.54 0.16 10.50
C LEU A 111 4.34 1.10 10.32
N VAL A 112 3.81 1.59 11.44
CA VAL A 112 2.67 2.51 11.48
C VAL A 112 3.14 3.90 11.83
N LEU A 113 2.80 4.88 10.99
CA LEU A 113 3.23 6.26 11.12
C LEU A 113 2.05 7.18 11.45
N ALA A 114 2.11 7.80 12.63
CA ALA A 114 1.06 8.70 13.10
C ALA A 114 1.03 10.04 12.35
N GLY A 115 -0.11 10.72 12.42
CA GLY A 115 -0.23 12.12 12.03
C GLY A 115 0.51 13.07 12.97
N GLY A 116 0.88 14.25 12.47
CA GLY A 116 1.69 15.21 13.25
C GLY A 116 2.19 16.46 12.50
N GLY A 117 1.67 16.74 11.30
CA GLY A 117 2.00 17.95 10.52
C GLY A 117 3.50 18.12 10.22
N ALA A 118 4.05 19.29 10.53
CA ALA A 118 5.41 19.70 10.15
C ALA A 118 6.54 18.82 10.70
N ARG A 119 6.27 17.97 11.72
CA ARG A 119 7.25 17.03 12.28
C ARG A 119 7.38 15.73 11.48
N GLY A 120 6.63 15.57 10.38
CA GLY A 120 6.59 14.32 9.61
C GLY A 120 7.93 13.82 9.09
N LEU A 121 8.90 14.70 8.81
CA LEU A 121 10.25 14.28 8.39
C LEU A 121 10.99 13.41 9.42
N ALA A 122 10.60 13.49 10.70
CA ALA A 122 11.16 12.63 11.75
C ALA A 122 10.91 11.13 11.47
N HIS A 123 9.79 10.80 10.81
CA HIS A 123 9.44 9.42 10.46
C HIS A 123 10.49 8.76 9.56
N LEU A 124 11.07 9.51 8.61
CA LEU A 124 12.16 8.99 7.76
C LEU A 124 13.46 8.82 8.54
N GLY A 125 13.69 9.63 9.58
CA GLY A 125 14.78 9.43 10.53
C GLY A 125 14.62 8.13 11.34
N VAL A 126 13.39 7.84 11.78
CA VAL A 126 13.06 6.57 12.44
C VAL A 126 13.27 5.40 11.49
N TYR A 127 12.75 5.47 10.26
CA TYR A 127 12.93 4.41 9.27
C TYR A 127 14.41 4.15 8.96
N ARG A 128 15.21 5.22 8.83
CA ARG A 128 16.66 5.11 8.67
C ARG A 128 17.31 4.37 9.84
N ALA A 129 16.97 4.74 11.08
CA ALA A 129 17.53 4.10 12.27
C ALA A 129 17.15 2.61 12.35
N LEU A 130 15.93 2.24 11.97
CA LEU A 130 15.51 0.84 11.88
C LEU A 130 16.37 0.06 10.87
N GLN A 131 16.59 0.61 9.67
CA GLN A 131 17.47 -0.01 8.68
C GLN A 131 18.92 -0.14 9.17
N GLU A 132 19.46 0.87 9.85
CA GLU A 132 20.82 0.83 10.43
C GLU A 132 20.96 -0.25 11.52
N GLN A 133 19.86 -0.67 12.15
CA GLN A 133 19.81 -1.80 13.09
C GLN A 133 19.47 -3.14 12.42
N GLY A 134 19.30 -3.18 11.10
CA GLY A 134 18.92 -4.40 10.36
C GLY A 134 17.45 -4.81 10.54
N ILE A 135 16.59 -3.89 10.98
CA ILE A 135 15.14 -4.12 11.10
C ILE A 135 14.50 -3.81 9.75
N GLU A 136 14.13 -4.86 9.02
CA GLU A 136 13.43 -4.78 7.74
C GLU A 136 11.93 -4.55 7.94
N VAL A 137 11.40 -3.49 7.34
CA VAL A 137 9.96 -3.18 7.35
C VAL A 137 9.28 -3.83 6.16
N ASP A 138 8.24 -4.63 6.41
CA ASP A 138 7.56 -5.46 5.41
C ASP A 138 6.21 -4.90 4.96
N VAL A 139 5.51 -4.18 5.85
CA VAL A 139 4.21 -3.54 5.59
C VAL A 139 4.23 -2.16 6.25
N VAL A 140 3.57 -1.18 5.64
CA VAL A 140 3.54 0.19 6.13
C VAL A 140 2.15 0.78 6.10
N GLY A 141 1.88 1.71 7.01
CA GLY A 141 0.67 2.51 6.90
C GLY A 141 0.73 3.74 7.76
N GLY A 142 -0.26 4.60 7.62
CA GLY A 142 -0.32 5.78 8.45
C GLY A 142 -1.45 6.74 8.14
N THR A 143 -1.44 7.81 8.92
CA THR A 143 -2.46 8.86 8.88
C THR A 143 -1.82 10.21 8.64
N SER A 144 -2.46 11.06 7.83
CA SER A 144 -1.98 12.42 7.54
C SER A 144 -0.55 12.40 7.01
N ILE A 145 0.34 13.20 7.58
CA ILE A 145 1.74 13.20 7.17
C ILE A 145 2.41 11.83 7.36
N GLY A 146 1.94 11.01 8.30
CA GLY A 146 2.40 9.64 8.46
C GLY A 146 2.09 8.77 7.25
N SER A 147 0.93 8.96 6.62
CA SER A 147 0.58 8.27 5.38
C SER A 147 1.51 8.67 4.23
N VAL A 148 1.83 9.96 4.13
CA VAL A 148 2.80 10.45 3.14
C VAL A 148 4.15 9.79 3.33
N MET A 149 4.64 9.71 4.57
CA MET A 149 5.93 9.09 4.86
C MET A 149 5.89 7.57 4.66
N ALA A 150 4.77 6.90 4.97
CA ALA A 150 4.60 5.47 4.73
C ALA A 150 4.66 5.16 3.24
N ALA A 151 4.07 6.00 2.37
CA ALA A 151 4.18 5.83 0.92
C ALA A 151 5.63 5.96 0.41
N LEU A 152 6.41 6.87 1.02
CA LEU A 152 7.85 7.00 0.72
C LEU A 152 8.66 5.78 1.20
N VAL A 153 8.24 5.12 2.28
CA VAL A 153 8.88 3.87 2.72
C VAL A 153 8.47 2.71 1.81
N ALA A 154 7.23 2.71 1.31
CA ALA A 154 6.66 1.66 0.48
C ALA A 154 7.24 1.58 -0.94
N CYS A 155 7.84 2.67 -1.43
CA CYS A 155 8.39 2.74 -2.80
C CYS A 155 9.71 2.00 -2.99
N ASP A 156 10.31 1.45 -1.91
CA ASP A 156 11.57 0.69 -1.93
C ASP A 156 12.76 1.41 -2.61
N GLN A 157 12.78 2.74 -2.53
CA GLN A 157 13.90 3.58 -2.96
C GLN A 157 14.90 3.81 -1.82
N PRO A 158 16.18 4.14 -2.13
CA PRO A 158 17.18 4.42 -1.10
C PRO A 158 16.72 5.51 -0.13
N VAL A 159 16.91 5.29 1.19
CA VAL A 159 16.42 6.21 2.23
C VAL A 159 16.97 7.63 2.07
N ALA A 160 18.22 7.76 1.61
CA ALA A 160 18.81 9.06 1.31
C ALA A 160 18.03 9.83 0.23
N HIS A 161 17.59 9.13 -0.83
CA HIS A 161 16.86 9.73 -1.95
C HIS A 161 15.45 10.14 -1.53
N VAL A 162 14.68 9.26 -0.86
CA VAL A 162 13.33 9.60 -0.38
C VAL A 162 13.36 10.72 0.67
N THR A 163 14.41 10.75 1.51
CA THR A 163 14.62 11.84 2.47
C THR A 163 14.90 13.16 1.76
N GLN A 164 15.67 13.15 0.67
CA GLN A 164 15.91 14.34 -0.13
C GLN A 164 14.62 14.86 -0.76
N VAL A 165 13.85 13.99 -1.43
CA VAL A 165 12.56 14.36 -2.05
C VAL A 165 11.61 14.93 -1.00
N ALA A 166 11.52 14.30 0.17
CA ALA A 166 10.71 14.81 1.27
C ALA A 166 11.20 16.18 1.76
N ARG A 167 12.51 16.38 1.96
CA ARG A 167 13.06 17.69 2.37
C ARG A 167 12.76 18.78 1.35
N GLU A 168 12.91 18.49 0.06
CA GLU A 168 12.56 19.43 -1.01
C GLU A 168 11.07 19.80 -0.95
N ALA A 169 10.18 18.82 -0.79
CA ALA A 169 8.74 19.06 -0.65
C ALA A 169 8.42 19.95 0.55
N PHE A 170 9.01 19.69 1.72
CA PHE A 170 8.80 20.50 2.93
C PHE A 170 9.45 21.89 2.88
N SER A 171 10.51 22.07 2.10
CA SER A 171 11.18 23.36 1.93
C SER A 171 10.35 24.37 1.14
N THR A 172 9.43 23.88 0.32
CA THR A 172 8.41 24.71 -0.32
C THR A 172 7.31 25.03 0.69
N ASN A 173 6.78 26.26 0.72
CA ASN A 173 5.63 26.61 1.58
C ASN A 173 4.33 26.04 0.98
N PRO A 174 3.92 24.79 1.31
CA PRO A 174 2.92 24.05 0.54
C PRO A 174 1.50 24.47 0.93
N THR A 175 1.36 25.16 2.06
CA THR A 175 0.11 25.61 2.67
C THR A 175 -0.09 27.13 2.58
N GLY A 176 0.84 27.85 1.93
CA GLY A 176 0.82 29.30 1.84
C GLY A 176 -0.15 29.89 0.81
N ASP A 177 -1.11 29.12 0.30
CA ASP A 177 -2.14 29.57 -0.65
C ASP A 177 -3.50 29.79 0.02
N PHE A 178 -3.61 30.86 0.80
CA PHE A 178 -4.81 31.18 1.57
C PHE A 178 -6.00 31.61 0.71
N ASN A 179 -7.21 31.28 1.18
CA ASN A 179 -8.47 31.74 0.63
C ASN A 179 -8.82 33.13 1.18
N LEU A 180 -9.11 34.06 0.28
CA LEU A 180 -9.55 35.43 0.62
C LEU A 180 -10.96 35.47 1.22
N MET A 181 -11.82 34.51 0.83
CA MET A 181 -13.20 34.36 1.31
C MET A 181 -13.46 32.86 1.57
N PRO A 182 -13.07 32.32 2.74
CA PRO A 182 -13.13 30.89 2.99
C PRO A 182 -14.55 30.44 3.38
N LEU A 183 -15.24 29.73 2.47
CA LEU A 183 -16.52 29.06 2.78
C LEU A 183 -16.33 27.63 3.31
N MET A 184 -15.33 26.90 2.78
CA MET A 184 -15.08 25.48 3.11
C MET A 184 -13.67 25.21 3.68
N SER A 185 -12.66 25.98 3.30
CA SER A 185 -11.28 25.82 3.79
C SER A 185 -10.51 27.13 3.80
N LEU A 186 -9.56 27.28 4.74
CA LEU A 186 -8.66 28.44 4.85
C LEU A 186 -7.58 28.45 3.76
N ILE A 187 -7.17 27.27 3.29
CA ILE A 187 -6.09 27.07 2.31
C ILE A 187 -6.70 26.44 1.05
N ARG A 188 -6.27 26.90 -0.13
CA ARG A 188 -6.72 26.37 -1.44
C ARG A 188 -6.17 24.99 -1.75
N GLY A 189 -5.01 24.63 -1.20
CA GLY A 189 -4.37 23.33 -1.36
C GLY A 189 -3.78 23.08 -2.75
N ARG A 190 -3.71 24.11 -3.62
CA ARG A 190 -3.11 23.99 -4.96
C ARG A 190 -1.61 23.80 -4.87
N ARG A 191 -0.96 24.49 -3.93
CA ARG A 191 0.49 24.34 -3.68
C ARG A 191 0.81 22.96 -3.12
N LEU A 192 0.04 22.49 -2.16
CA LEU A 192 0.17 21.14 -1.60
C LEU A 192 0.03 20.07 -2.68
N ARG A 193 -1.04 20.14 -3.49
CA ARG A 193 -1.27 19.22 -4.62
C ARG A 193 -0.09 19.19 -5.58
N LYS A 194 0.41 20.34 -6.01
CA LYS A 194 1.59 20.43 -6.89
C LYS A 194 2.85 19.84 -6.24
N THR A 195 3.01 20.00 -4.94
CA THR A 195 4.17 19.49 -4.20
C THR A 195 4.13 17.97 -4.12
N VAL A 196 2.97 17.40 -3.78
CA VAL A 196 2.73 15.94 -3.80
C VAL A 196 2.95 15.39 -5.20
N ASP A 197 2.38 16.03 -6.23
CA ASP A 197 2.53 15.60 -7.63
C ASP A 197 3.99 15.59 -8.05
N LYS A 198 4.73 16.66 -7.75
CA LYS A 198 6.17 16.77 -8.05
C LYS A 198 6.96 15.67 -7.35
N ALA A 199 6.71 15.42 -6.06
CA ALA A 199 7.40 14.39 -5.30
C ALA A 199 7.14 12.99 -5.88
N LEU A 200 5.89 12.66 -6.20
CA LEU A 200 5.55 11.37 -6.82
C LEU A 200 6.18 11.21 -8.21
N HIS A 201 6.17 12.27 -9.03
CA HIS A 201 6.86 12.24 -10.33
C HIS A 201 8.38 12.06 -10.19
N GLN A 202 9.01 12.67 -9.18
CA GLN A 202 10.44 12.49 -8.91
C GLN A 202 10.78 11.04 -8.51
N LEU A 203 9.87 10.36 -7.80
CA LEU A 203 10.11 9.00 -7.28
C LEU A 203 9.76 7.90 -8.28
N PHE A 204 8.64 8.05 -8.99
CA PHE A 204 8.10 6.99 -9.85
C PHE A 204 8.20 7.34 -11.34
N GLY A 205 8.09 8.62 -11.70
CA GLY A 205 8.05 9.07 -13.10
C GLY A 205 6.69 8.90 -13.80
N PHE A 206 5.68 8.35 -13.13
CA PHE A 206 4.32 8.12 -13.66
C PHE A 206 3.26 8.20 -12.55
N GLU A 207 1.98 8.12 -12.92
CA GLU A 207 0.89 8.05 -11.95
C GLU A 207 0.81 6.67 -11.30
N VAL A 208 1.13 6.61 -10.02
CA VAL A 208 1.19 5.35 -9.25
C VAL A 208 -0.11 5.09 -8.47
N GLN A 209 -0.53 3.84 -8.44
CA GLN A 209 -1.63 3.36 -7.60
C GLN A 209 -1.09 2.82 -6.28
N VAL A 210 -1.93 2.75 -5.24
CA VAL A 210 -1.53 2.23 -3.93
C VAL A 210 -1.08 0.78 -4.04
N GLU A 211 -1.84 -0.02 -4.78
CA GLU A 211 -1.55 -1.44 -5.02
C GLU A 211 -0.28 -1.67 -5.84
N ASP A 212 0.28 -0.64 -6.49
CA ASP A 212 1.53 -0.74 -7.27
C ASP A 212 2.79 -0.51 -6.40
N LEU A 213 2.65 -0.29 -5.09
CA LEU A 213 3.79 -0.09 -4.19
C LEU A 213 4.49 -1.42 -3.85
N TRP A 214 5.83 -1.42 -3.79
CA TRP A 214 6.63 -2.62 -3.47
C TRP A 214 6.28 -3.23 -2.11
N LYS A 215 5.96 -2.40 -1.12
CA LYS A 215 5.47 -2.83 0.19
C LYS A 215 4.00 -2.47 0.30
N ASN A 216 3.21 -3.41 0.83
CA ASN A 216 1.81 -3.18 1.14
C ASN A 216 1.67 -1.92 1.99
N TYR A 217 0.76 -1.05 1.55
CA TYR A 217 0.55 0.27 2.11
C TYR A 217 -0.93 0.48 2.36
N TYR A 218 -1.26 1.10 3.48
CA TYR A 218 -2.56 1.70 3.70
C TYR A 218 -2.45 3.15 4.16
N CYS A 219 -3.47 3.95 3.85
CA CYS A 219 -3.68 5.20 4.56
C CYS A 219 -5.05 5.30 5.16
N VAL A 220 -5.13 6.01 6.28
CA VAL A 220 -6.38 6.32 6.94
C VAL A 220 -6.81 7.74 6.60
N ALA A 221 -8.05 7.87 6.17
CA ALA A 221 -8.78 9.12 6.04
C ALA A 221 -10.05 9.06 6.91
N THR A 222 -10.62 10.21 7.19
CA THR A 222 -11.93 10.29 7.83
C THR A 222 -13.01 10.44 6.76
N ASN A 223 -14.01 9.56 6.75
CA ASN A 223 -15.17 9.71 5.89
C ASN A 223 -16.26 10.55 6.59
N TYR A 224 -16.40 11.81 6.17
CA TYR A 224 -17.38 12.74 6.74
C TYR A 224 -18.82 12.41 6.31
N THR A 225 -19.00 11.80 5.14
CA THR A 225 -20.33 11.39 4.67
C THR A 225 -20.90 10.28 5.54
N LYS A 226 -20.07 9.29 5.88
CA LYS A 226 -20.48 8.10 6.64
C LYS A 226 -20.16 8.16 8.14
N ALA A 227 -19.47 9.21 8.58
CA ALA A 227 -18.99 9.39 9.95
C ALA A 227 -18.19 8.18 10.48
N CYS A 228 -17.27 7.68 9.66
CA CYS A 228 -16.45 6.52 10.00
C CYS A 228 -14.99 6.71 9.55
N GLU A 229 -14.13 5.82 10.06
CA GLU A 229 -12.79 5.64 9.50
C GLU A 229 -12.89 5.08 8.07
N GLN A 230 -12.01 5.56 7.19
CA GLN A 230 -11.82 5.02 5.85
C GLN A 230 -10.36 4.60 5.68
N VAL A 231 -10.13 3.29 5.63
CA VAL A 231 -8.86 2.73 5.20
C VAL A 231 -8.84 2.68 3.68
N ILE A 232 -7.75 3.16 3.08
CA ILE A 232 -7.53 3.17 1.63
C ILE A 232 -6.30 2.31 1.33
N THR A 233 -6.51 1.20 0.64
CA THR A 233 -5.49 0.21 0.22
C THR A 233 -5.39 0.07 -1.30
N THR A 234 -6.23 0.75 -2.06
CA THR A 234 -6.26 0.69 -3.54
C THR A 234 -6.57 2.05 -4.18
N GLY A 235 -6.26 2.16 -5.47
CA GLY A 235 -6.51 3.35 -6.28
C GLY A 235 -5.39 4.39 -6.21
N SER A 236 -5.66 5.62 -6.64
CA SER A 236 -4.60 6.62 -6.85
C SER A 236 -3.88 6.98 -5.56
N LEU A 237 -2.57 6.72 -5.49
CA LEU A 237 -1.73 7.05 -4.33
C LEU A 237 -1.74 8.55 -4.03
N ARG A 238 -1.66 9.36 -5.09
CA ARG A 238 -1.77 10.82 -5.00
C ARG A 238 -3.07 11.24 -4.33
N HIS A 239 -4.19 10.64 -4.76
CA HIS A 239 -5.50 10.97 -4.24
C HIS A 239 -5.68 10.50 -2.79
N SER A 240 -5.20 9.30 -2.46
CA SER A 240 -5.27 8.74 -1.11
C SER A 240 -4.42 9.54 -0.11
N MET A 241 -3.22 9.98 -0.50
CA MET A 241 -2.39 10.90 0.29
C MET A 241 -3.09 12.24 0.51
N LEU A 242 -3.65 12.84 -0.54
CA LEU A 242 -4.36 14.12 -0.44
C LEU A 242 -5.58 14.04 0.47
N ALA A 243 -6.32 12.93 0.44
CA ALA A 243 -7.45 12.70 1.34
C ALA A 243 -6.97 12.60 2.80
N SER A 244 -5.92 11.82 3.05
CA SER A 244 -5.40 11.59 4.41
C SER A 244 -4.81 12.84 5.05
N ILE A 245 -4.31 13.82 4.28
CA ILE A 245 -3.74 15.09 4.79
C ILE A 245 -4.71 16.28 4.75
N ALA A 246 -5.97 16.07 4.34
CA ALA A 246 -6.95 17.15 4.18
C ALA A 246 -7.51 17.62 5.54
N ILE A 247 -6.68 18.34 6.32
CA ILE A 247 -7.01 18.79 7.67
C ILE A 247 -8.32 19.60 7.64
N PRO A 248 -9.37 19.18 8.39
CA PRO A 248 -10.66 19.86 8.41
C PRO A 248 -10.54 21.35 8.69
N GLY A 249 -11.23 22.17 7.88
CA GLY A 249 -11.22 23.64 7.98
C GLY A 249 -9.93 24.31 7.46
N ALA A 250 -8.78 23.63 7.49
CA ALA A 250 -7.53 24.15 6.94
C ALA A 250 -7.44 23.89 5.43
N LEU A 251 -7.57 22.63 4.99
CA LEU A 251 -7.46 22.21 3.59
C LEU A 251 -8.83 21.78 3.03
N PRO A 252 -9.04 21.85 1.70
CA PRO A 252 -10.29 21.40 1.12
C PRO A 252 -10.42 19.88 1.28
N PRO A 253 -11.61 19.37 1.62
CA PRO A 253 -11.87 17.93 1.63
C PRO A 253 -11.73 17.33 0.24
N VAL A 254 -11.49 16.02 0.19
CA VAL A 254 -11.29 15.26 -1.05
C VAL A 254 -12.49 14.37 -1.29
N ILE A 255 -13.08 14.44 -2.48
CA ILE A 255 -14.17 13.54 -2.86
C ILE A 255 -13.56 12.23 -3.38
N HIS A 256 -13.88 11.12 -2.72
CA HIS A 256 -13.44 9.78 -3.07
C HIS A 256 -14.64 8.85 -3.17
N GLN A 257 -14.87 8.25 -4.35
CA GLN A 257 -16.01 7.36 -4.60
C GLN A 257 -17.38 7.95 -4.21
N GLY A 258 -17.55 9.27 -4.33
CA GLY A 258 -18.78 9.98 -3.98
C GLY A 258 -18.88 10.40 -2.50
N ASP A 259 -17.97 9.94 -1.65
CA ASP A 259 -17.88 10.35 -0.25
C ASP A 259 -16.90 11.51 -0.03
N LEU A 260 -17.15 12.30 1.01
CA LEU A 260 -16.31 13.41 1.41
C LEU A 260 -15.26 12.93 2.42
N LEU A 261 -14.00 12.93 2.03
CA LEU A 261 -12.88 12.52 2.88
C LEU A 261 -12.09 13.72 3.40
N CYS A 262 -11.66 13.61 4.65
CA CYS A 262 -10.80 14.55 5.36
C CYS A 262 -9.64 13.81 6.03
N ASP A 263 -8.76 14.56 6.70
CA ASP A 263 -7.63 14.00 7.43
C ASP A 263 -8.06 12.93 8.45
N GLY A 264 -7.38 11.79 8.42
CA GLY A 264 -7.70 10.62 9.24
C GLY A 264 -7.46 10.84 10.73
N GLY A 265 -6.70 11.87 11.12
CA GLY A 265 -6.37 12.17 12.51
C GLY A 265 -7.59 12.51 13.37
N THR A 266 -8.75 12.77 12.75
CA THR A 266 -10.02 13.00 13.45
C THR A 266 -10.57 11.72 14.09
N PHE A 267 -10.41 10.56 13.43
CA PHE A 267 -10.88 9.27 13.93
C PHE A 267 -9.73 8.39 14.44
N ASN A 268 -8.65 8.27 13.67
CA ASN A 268 -7.54 7.38 14.01
C ASN A 268 -6.19 7.99 13.61
N ASN A 269 -5.61 8.75 14.53
CA ASN A 269 -4.31 9.38 14.30
C ASN A 269 -3.13 8.39 14.36
N PHE A 270 -3.31 7.21 14.95
CA PHE A 270 -2.27 6.19 15.08
C PHE A 270 -2.86 4.79 14.82
N PRO A 271 -3.00 4.41 13.53
CA PRO A 271 -3.88 3.32 13.10
C PRO A 271 -3.24 1.93 13.22
N VAL A 272 -2.80 1.56 14.43
CA VAL A 272 -2.12 0.27 14.65
C VAL A 272 -3.06 -0.93 14.46
N ASP A 273 -4.35 -0.74 14.71
CA ASP A 273 -5.41 -1.73 14.60
C ASP A 273 -5.76 -2.12 13.15
N VAL A 274 -5.32 -1.33 12.18
CA VAL A 274 -5.50 -1.59 10.74
C VAL A 274 -4.46 -2.60 10.20
N MET A 275 -3.35 -2.80 10.92
CA MET A 275 -2.24 -3.67 10.54
C MET A 275 -2.51 -5.15 10.85
#